data_AF-A0A4Y2JSN5-F1
#
_entry.id   AF-A0A4Y2JSN5-F1
#
_cell.length_a   1.000
_cell.length_b   1.000
_cell.length_c   1.000
_cell.angle_alpha   90.00
_cell.angle_beta   90.00
_cell.angle_gamma   90.00
#
_symmetry.space_group_name_H-M   'P 1'
#
loop_
_entity.id
_entity.type
_entity.pdbx_description
1 polymer ?
#
loop_
_entity_poly.entity_id
_entity_poly.type
_entity_poly.pdbx_seq_one_letter_code
_entity_poly.pdbx_strand_id
1 'polypeptide(L)'
;MERRYYISQALDDINFDYIEMYSTARYAYKKFVAIYDKSSMHRLDRLWTEFFHLEWKQGENIASFISRSQIISKESNDELQRILNCAVPEAMLLSGIISIQPQEYITVKTVWDGIPLKDRTIELLTERLCAFEQK
;
A
#
# COMPACT_ATOMS: atom_id res chain seq x y z
N MET A 1 -8.79 36.29 20.23
CA MET A 1 -9.49 36.10 18.94
C MET A 1 -8.56 35.51 17.88
N GLU A 2 -7.30 35.95 17.80
CA GLU A 2 -6.35 35.57 16.74
C GLU A 2 -5.93 34.09 16.68
N ARG A 3 -5.79 33.36 17.81
CA ARG A 3 -5.36 31.94 17.77
C ARG A 3 -6.38 30.98 17.11
N ARG A 4 -7.67 31.33 17.10
CA ARG A 4 -8.71 30.50 16.45
C ARG A 4 -8.61 30.56 14.93
N TYR A 5 -8.11 31.67 14.40
CA TYR A 5 -8.03 31.95 12.96
C TYR A 5 -6.95 31.13 12.24
N TYR A 6 -5.84 30.79 12.92
CA TYR A 6 -4.77 30.02 12.30
C TYR A 6 -5.07 28.52 12.18
N ILE A 7 -5.87 27.96 13.09
CA ILE A 7 -6.29 26.55 13.03
C ILE A 7 -7.35 26.36 11.93
N SER A 8 -8.21 27.34 11.74
CA SER A 8 -9.28 27.29 10.72
C SER A 8 -8.77 27.36 9.29
N GLN A 9 -7.60 27.96 9.03
CA GLN A 9 -7.03 28.01 7.69
C GLN A 9 -6.35 26.71 7.24
N ALA A 10 -6.15 25.76 8.16
CA ALA A 10 -5.49 24.49 7.87
C ALA A 10 -6.47 23.31 7.72
N LEU A 11 -7.78 23.57 7.77
CA LEU A 11 -8.81 22.55 7.93
C LEU A 11 -9.92 22.71 6.88
N ASP A 12 -10.30 21.63 6.22
CA ASP A 12 -11.48 21.59 5.33
C ASP A 12 -12.77 21.89 6.11
N ASP A 13 -13.80 22.46 5.48
CA ASP A 13 -15.04 22.98 6.10
C ASP A 13 -15.70 22.01 7.11
N ILE A 14 -15.64 20.70 6.85
CA ILE A 14 -16.15 19.63 7.74
C ILE A 14 -15.48 19.66 9.13
N ASN A 15 -14.20 20.02 9.19
CA ASN A 15 -13.45 20.06 10.44
C ASN A 15 -13.73 21.34 11.26
N PHE A 16 -14.29 22.39 10.66
CA PHE A 16 -14.60 23.64 11.36
C PHE A 16 -15.80 23.46 12.30
N ASP A 17 -16.87 22.81 11.84
CA ASP A 17 -18.05 22.49 12.65
C ASP A 17 -17.71 21.59 13.85
N TYR A 18 -16.73 20.69 13.68
CA TYR A 18 -16.23 19.84 14.78
C TYR A 18 -15.48 20.64 15.86
N ILE A 19 -14.81 21.75 15.52
CA ILE A 19 -14.11 22.58 16.51
C ILE A 19 -15.10 23.32 17.42
N GLU A 20 -16.24 23.75 16.88
CA GLU A 20 -17.25 24.50 17.63
C GLU A 20 -17.91 23.67 18.74
N MET A 21 -17.94 22.35 18.58
CA MET A 21 -18.49 21.41 19.56
C MET A 21 -17.59 21.16 20.79
N TYR A 22 -16.34 21.64 20.79
CA TYR A 22 -15.36 21.28 21.80
C TYR A 22 -14.93 22.45 22.68
N SER A 23 -15.08 22.28 24.00
CA SER A 23 -14.89 23.34 25.01
C SER A 23 -13.45 23.84 25.14
N THR A 24 -12.45 23.08 24.69
CA THR A 24 -11.04 23.50 24.72
C THR A 24 -10.29 23.05 23.47
N ALA A 25 -9.29 23.84 23.04
CA ALA A 25 -8.40 23.49 21.94
C ALA A 25 -7.66 22.16 22.17
N ARG A 26 -7.34 21.84 23.43
CA ARG A 26 -6.72 20.56 23.80
C ARG A 26 -7.65 19.37 23.55
N TYR A 27 -8.94 19.53 23.83
CA TYR A 27 -9.93 18.47 23.59
C TYR A 27 -10.19 18.29 22.09
N ALA A 28 -10.34 19.39 21.34
CA ALA A 28 -10.45 19.37 19.89
C ALA A 28 -9.25 18.67 19.24
N TYR A 29 -8.02 19.05 19.61
CA TYR A 29 -6.79 18.41 19.13
C TYR A 29 -6.78 16.89 19.37
N LYS A 30 -7.07 16.45 20.61
CA LYS A 30 -7.12 15.02 20.94
C LYS A 30 -8.16 14.26 20.11
N LYS A 31 -9.31 14.89 19.82
CA LYS A 31 -10.36 14.30 18.99
C LYS A 31 -9.92 14.19 17.53
N PHE A 32 -9.31 15.23 16.96
CA PHE A 32 -8.78 15.17 15.60
C PHE A 32 -7.69 14.12 15.45
N VAL A 33 -6.75 14.05 16.39
CA VAL A 33 -5.72 12.99 16.40
C VAL A 33 -6.38 11.61 16.43
N ALA A 34 -7.35 11.37 17.31
CA ALA A 34 -8.03 10.07 17.38
C ALA A 34 -8.82 9.72 16.11
N ILE A 35 -9.47 10.70 15.46
CA ILE A 35 -10.17 10.50 14.17
C ILE A 35 -9.17 10.17 13.08
N TYR A 36 -8.06 10.91 13.02
CA TYR A 36 -7.02 10.71 12.04
C TYR A 36 -6.32 9.37 12.21
N ASP A 37 -5.94 8.99 13.43
CA ASP A 37 -5.35 7.69 13.76
C ASP A 37 -6.30 6.55 13.36
N LYS A 38 -7.59 6.66 13.69
CA LYS A 38 -8.60 5.68 13.30
C LYS A 38 -8.74 5.57 11.78
N SER A 39 -8.79 6.70 11.08
CA SER A 39 -8.85 6.73 9.61
C SER A 39 -7.61 6.09 8.97
N SER A 40 -6.44 6.37 9.55
CA SER A 40 -5.14 5.80 9.16
C SER A 40 -5.13 4.27 9.31
N MET A 41 -5.56 3.76 10.45
CA MET A 41 -5.67 2.31 10.68
C MET A 41 -6.64 1.65 9.71
N HIS A 42 -7.81 2.24 9.48
CA HIS A 42 -8.78 1.71 8.50
C HIS A 42 -8.25 1.71 7.07
N ARG A 43 -7.43 2.71 6.70
CA ARG A 43 -6.77 2.71 5.40
C ARG A 43 -5.75 1.59 5.29
N LEU A 44 -4.92 1.40 6.31
CA LEU A 44 -3.94 0.33 6.36
C LEU A 44 -4.61 -1.06 6.29
N ASP A 45 -5.69 -1.29 7.05
CA ASP A 45 -6.44 -2.55 7.04
C ASP A 45 -7.01 -2.88 5.65
N ARG A 46 -7.52 -1.86 4.95
CA ARG A 46 -8.04 -2.00 3.58
C ARG A 46 -6.92 -2.38 2.61
N LEU A 47 -5.80 -1.66 2.66
CA LEU A 47 -4.64 -1.91 1.81
C LEU A 47 -4.07 -3.32 2.04
N TRP A 48 -4.00 -3.77 3.30
CA TRP A 48 -3.60 -5.14 3.62
C TRP A 48 -4.58 -6.16 3.07
N THR A 49 -5.88 -5.90 3.21
CA THR A 49 -6.91 -6.77 2.64
C THR A 49 -6.71 -6.89 1.13
N GLU A 50 -6.53 -5.78 0.42
CA GLU A 50 -6.28 -5.79 -1.02
C GLU A 50 -4.97 -6.51 -1.37
N PHE A 51 -3.91 -6.31 -0.59
CA PHE A 51 -2.61 -6.96 -0.79
C PHE A 51 -2.70 -8.49 -0.62
N PHE A 52 -3.35 -8.97 0.45
CA PHE A 52 -3.48 -10.41 0.72
C PHE A 52 -4.49 -11.11 -0.18
N HIS A 53 -5.42 -10.37 -0.77
CA HIS A 53 -6.37 -10.87 -1.78
C HIS A 53 -5.91 -10.55 -3.20
N LEU A 54 -4.63 -10.20 -3.40
CA LEU A 54 -4.06 -10.10 -4.73
C LEU A 54 -4.18 -11.46 -5.43
N GLU A 55 -4.91 -11.47 -6.53
CA GLU A 55 -5.06 -12.62 -7.40
C GLU A 55 -4.82 -12.20 -8.85
N TRP A 56 -4.38 -13.16 -9.67
CA TRP A 56 -4.31 -12.98 -11.10
C TRP A 56 -5.72 -13.06 -11.69
N LYS A 57 -6.16 -12.01 -12.41
CA LYS A 57 -7.50 -12.00 -13.02
C LYS A 57 -7.49 -12.64 -14.41
N GLN A 58 -8.56 -13.36 -14.76
CA GLN A 58 -8.67 -13.96 -16.09
C GLN A 58 -8.59 -12.88 -17.18
N GLY A 59 -7.67 -13.05 -18.15
CA GLY A 59 -7.44 -12.09 -19.22
C GLY A 59 -6.61 -10.86 -18.82
N GLU A 60 -6.15 -10.76 -17.56
CA GLU A 60 -5.17 -9.76 -17.15
C GLU A 60 -3.80 -10.14 -17.72
N ASN A 61 -3.13 -9.16 -18.36
CA ASN A 61 -1.76 -9.33 -18.80
C ASN A 61 -0.78 -9.14 -17.63
N ILE A 62 0.41 -9.69 -17.79
CA ILE A 62 1.44 -9.68 -16.75
C ILE A 62 1.81 -8.28 -16.28
N ALA A 63 1.95 -7.34 -17.22
CA ALA A 63 2.36 -5.97 -16.91
C ALA A 63 1.33 -5.27 -16.02
N SER A 64 0.03 -5.52 -16.27
CA SER A 64 -1.07 -4.98 -15.48
C SER A 64 -1.08 -5.59 -14.07
N PHE A 65 -0.92 -6.91 -13.96
CA PHE A 65 -0.86 -7.59 -12.67
C PHE A 65 0.29 -7.10 -11.80
N ILE A 66 1.50 -6.98 -12.39
CA ILE A 66 2.69 -6.47 -11.70
C ILE A 66 2.49 -5.01 -11.28
N SER A 67 2.03 -4.16 -12.20
CA SER A 67 1.79 -2.74 -11.91
C SER A 67 0.82 -2.56 -10.74
N ARG A 68 -0.29 -3.32 -10.73
CA ARG A 68 -1.27 -3.31 -9.65
C ARG A 68 -0.67 -3.79 -8.32
N SER A 69 0.14 -4.84 -8.36
CA SER A 69 0.85 -5.36 -7.18
C SER A 69 1.84 -4.35 -6.60
N GLN A 70 2.59 -3.65 -7.46
CA GLN A 70 3.52 -2.58 -7.06
C GLN A 70 2.79 -1.37 -6.47
N ILE A 71 1.66 -0.96 -7.06
CA ILE A 71 0.86 0.15 -6.53
C ILE A 71 0.37 -0.17 -5.12
N ILE A 72 -0.29 -1.31 -4.92
CA ILE A 72 -0.82 -1.71 -3.61
C ILE A 72 0.32 -1.85 -2.59
N SER A 73 1.45 -2.44 -2.99
CA SER A 73 2.62 -2.56 -2.11
C SER A 73 3.22 -1.19 -1.73
N LYS A 74 3.32 -0.26 -2.68
CA LYS A 74 3.81 1.10 -2.43
C LYS A 74 2.87 1.84 -1.48
N GLU A 75 1.57 1.84 -1.75
CA GLU A 75 0.58 2.50 -0.89
C GLU A 75 0.58 1.92 0.53
N SER A 76 0.71 0.60 0.64
CA SER A 76 0.82 -0.09 1.94
C SER A 76 2.09 0.33 2.67
N ASN A 77 3.23 0.40 1.98
CA ASN A 77 4.50 0.83 2.54
C ASN A 77 4.51 2.31 2.96
N ASP A 78 3.93 3.19 2.15
CA ASP A 78 3.79 4.61 2.48
C ASP A 78 2.97 4.78 3.77
N GLU A 79 1.89 4.02 3.93
CA GLU A 79 1.04 4.05 5.11
C GLU A 79 1.71 3.42 6.34
N LEU A 80 2.42 2.29 6.18
CA LEU A 80 3.22 1.66 7.25
C LEU A 80 4.34 2.57 7.73
N GLN A 81 5.05 3.24 6.83
CA GLN A 81 6.08 4.19 7.20
C GLN A 81 5.49 5.35 8.00
N ARG A 82 4.33 5.85 7.58
CA ARG A 82 3.64 6.95 8.25
C ARG A 82 3.14 6.59 9.66
N ILE A 83 2.61 5.38 9.86
CA ILE A 83 1.97 4.98 11.13
C ILE A 83 2.95 4.29 12.07
N LEU A 84 3.78 3.40 11.54
CA LEU A 84 4.62 2.47 12.31
C LEU A 84 6.12 2.64 12.06
N ASN A 85 6.52 3.55 11.14
CA ASN A 85 7.91 3.77 10.74
C ASN A 85 8.60 2.46 10.30
N CYS A 86 7.87 1.64 9.55
CA CYS A 86 8.34 0.37 9.02
C CYS A 86 7.94 0.17 7.56
N ALA A 87 8.57 -0.78 6.89
CA ALA A 87 8.25 -1.18 5.52
C ALA A 87 8.25 -2.70 5.38
N VAL A 88 7.41 -3.17 4.48
CA VAL A 88 7.41 -4.54 3.97
C VAL A 88 8.66 -4.75 3.12
N PRO A 89 9.46 -5.79 3.40
CA PRO A 89 10.60 -6.15 2.56
C PRO A 89 10.15 -6.48 1.14
N GLU A 90 10.89 -5.99 0.13
CA GLU A 90 10.61 -6.28 -1.28
C GLU A 90 10.52 -7.79 -1.58
N ALA A 91 11.34 -8.59 -0.90
CA ALA A 91 11.31 -10.06 -1.00
C ALA A 91 9.91 -10.66 -0.72
N MET A 92 9.10 -10.03 0.12
CA MET A 92 7.74 -10.47 0.42
C MET A 92 6.80 -10.21 -0.75
N LEU A 93 6.92 -9.05 -1.42
CA LEU A 93 6.20 -8.75 -2.65
C LEU A 93 6.57 -9.74 -3.76
N LEU A 94 7.87 -9.98 -3.96
CA LEU A 94 8.36 -10.92 -4.97
C LEU A 94 7.83 -12.34 -4.73
N SER A 95 7.83 -12.79 -3.47
CA SER A 95 7.28 -14.09 -3.09
C SER A 95 5.78 -14.17 -3.33
N GLY A 96 5.05 -13.10 -3.02
CA GLY A 96 3.61 -12.98 -3.32
C GLY A 96 3.34 -13.13 -4.81
N ILE A 97 3.97 -12.30 -5.65
CA ILE A 97 3.81 -12.32 -7.11
C ILE A 97 4.09 -13.71 -7.68
N ILE A 98 5.19 -14.36 -7.27
CA ILE A 98 5.55 -15.73 -7.71
C ILE A 98 4.53 -16.78 -7.26
N SER A 99 3.96 -16.63 -6.06
CA SER A 99 3.02 -17.60 -5.51
C SER A 99 1.65 -17.59 -6.19
N ILE A 100 1.25 -16.44 -6.72
CA ILE A 100 -0.07 -16.19 -7.34
C ILE A 100 -0.05 -16.50 -8.86
N GLN A 101 1.11 -16.83 -9.43
CA GLN A 101 1.23 -17.03 -10.87
C GLN A 101 0.38 -18.21 -11.38
N PRO A 102 -0.26 -18.06 -12.54
CA PRO A 102 -0.94 -19.15 -13.22
C PRO A 102 0.01 -20.32 -13.51
N GLN A 103 -0.53 -21.53 -13.63
CA GLN A 103 0.27 -22.75 -13.81
C GLN A 103 1.12 -22.71 -15.09
N GLU A 104 0.68 -21.98 -16.10
CA GLU A 104 1.37 -21.73 -17.36
C GLU A 104 2.76 -21.11 -17.13
N TYR A 105 2.95 -20.34 -16.05
CA TYR A 105 4.19 -19.65 -15.72
C TYR A 105 5.14 -20.50 -14.85
N ILE A 106 4.88 -21.79 -14.63
CA ILE A 106 5.69 -22.65 -13.76
C ILE A 106 7.17 -22.68 -14.15
N THR A 107 7.49 -22.57 -15.44
CA THR A 107 8.89 -22.48 -15.89
C THR A 107 9.58 -21.24 -15.33
N VAL A 108 8.90 -20.09 -15.32
CA VAL A 108 9.45 -18.84 -14.75
C VAL A 108 9.73 -19.00 -13.27
N LYS A 109 8.81 -19.62 -12.53
CA LYS A 109 8.98 -19.94 -11.10
C LYS A 109 10.21 -20.83 -10.85
N THR A 110 10.38 -21.89 -11.62
CA THR A 110 11.55 -22.77 -11.50
C THR A 110 12.87 -22.04 -11.75
N VAL A 111 12.94 -21.17 -12.77
CA VAL A 111 14.15 -20.37 -13.01
C VAL A 111 14.34 -19.29 -11.94
N TRP A 112 13.25 -18.77 -11.37
CA TRP A 112 13.30 -17.79 -10.29
C TRP A 112 13.90 -18.36 -9.00
N ASP A 113 13.54 -19.60 -8.67
CA ASP A 113 14.04 -20.28 -7.46
C ASP A 113 15.56 -20.47 -7.47
N GLY A 114 16.18 -20.56 -8.66
CA GLY A 114 17.63 -20.62 -8.82
C GLY A 114 18.38 -19.29 -8.64
N ILE A 115 17.68 -18.14 -8.57
CA ILE A 115 18.33 -16.83 -8.40
C ILE A 115 18.63 -16.61 -6.90
N PRO A 116 19.84 -16.18 -6.51
CA PRO A 116 20.14 -15.82 -5.13
C PRO A 116 19.23 -14.69 -4.64
N LEU A 117 18.76 -14.77 -3.39
CA LEU A 117 17.81 -13.79 -2.82
C LEU A 117 18.28 -12.32 -2.94
N LYS A 118 19.58 -12.08 -2.79
CA LYS A 118 20.20 -10.74 -2.92
C LYS A 118 20.12 -10.15 -4.33
N ASP A 119 19.96 -10.99 -5.35
CA ASP A 119 19.93 -10.60 -6.76
C ASP A 119 18.49 -10.55 -7.30
N ARG A 120 17.49 -10.84 -6.45
CA ARG A 120 16.08 -10.81 -6.81
C ARG A 120 15.54 -9.39 -6.63
N THR A 121 15.11 -8.78 -7.73
CA THR A 121 14.44 -7.48 -7.74
C THR A 121 13.12 -7.56 -8.50
N ILE A 122 12.25 -6.58 -8.29
CA ILE A 122 10.98 -6.50 -9.02
C ILE A 122 11.20 -6.29 -10.52
N GLU A 123 12.24 -5.56 -10.92
CA GLU A 123 12.58 -5.32 -12.33
C GLU A 123 12.95 -6.63 -13.02
N LEU A 124 13.80 -7.44 -12.39
CA LEU A 124 14.23 -8.74 -12.93
C LEU A 124 13.05 -9.71 -13.05
N LEU A 125 12.17 -9.73 -12.05
CA LEU A 125 10.97 -10.55 -12.08
C LEU A 125 10.03 -10.11 -13.21
N THR A 126 9.84 -8.81 -13.36
CA THR A 126 9.02 -8.21 -14.41
C THR A 126 9.53 -8.55 -15.79
N GLU A 127 10.82 -8.37 -16.03
CA GLU A 127 11.46 -8.71 -17.30
C GLU A 127 11.20 -10.17 -17.69
N ARG A 128 11.42 -11.10 -16.76
CA ARG A 128 11.24 -12.53 -17.00
C ARG A 128 9.81 -12.91 -17.30
N LEU A 129 8.85 -12.31 -16.60
CA LEU A 129 7.44 -12.62 -16.80
C LEU A 129 6.92 -12.03 -18.10
N CYS A 130 7.30 -10.80 -18.44
CA CYS A 130 7.00 -10.18 -19.74
C CYS A 130 7.61 -10.97 -20.90
N ALA A 131 8.87 -11.44 -20.76
CA ALA A 131 9.53 -12.26 -21.77
C ALA A 131 8.88 -13.64 -21.96
N PHE A 132 8.14 -14.13 -20.96
CA PHE A 132 7.36 -15.36 -21.09
C PHE A 132 6.03 -15.12 -21.80
N GLU A 133 5.32 -14.03 -21.46
CA GLU A 133 4.04 -13.68 -22.10
C GLU A 133 4.15 -13.42 -23.60
N GLN A 134 5.32 -12.98 -24.07
CA GLN A 134 5.60 -12.72 -25.49
C GLN A 134 5.97 -13.96 -26.33
N LYS A 135 6.06 -15.15 -25.71
CA LYS A 135 6.36 -16.41 -26.40
C LYS A 135 5.09 -17.13 -26.86
#